data_AF-A0A961A2P9-F1
#
_entry.id   AF-A0A961A2P9-F1
#
_cell.length_a   1.000
_cell.length_b   1.000
_cell.length_c   1.000
_cell.angle_alpha   90.00
_cell.angle_beta   90.00
_cell.angle_gamma   90.00
#
_symmetry.space_group_name_H-M   'P 1'
#
loop_
_entity.id
_entity.type
_entity.pdbx_description
1 polymer ?
#
loop_
_entity_poly.entity_id
_entity_poly.type
_entity_poly.pdbx_seq_one_letter_code
_entity_poly.pdbx_strand_id
1 'polypeptide(L)'
;MKCPACGASNGPGRSTCSSCMRPLGNSSAPADSGPRYTSWTEQSGQRPGYAAPPPNPQRPPDEPVSAQNMDPHAAQEFYRQQSHQHHALGGNDSGSGTSAVAPAEAEGFNAGGCVPFGLFAFANGQVALGVLGLICGFIPFASLIYVLIIGFSGKKLAWQGRRFNDVQQFVSTMDAWNTWGIVIFVLNFIIGFAIGFNESMNGF
;
A
#
# COMPACT_ATOMS: atom_id res chain seq x y z
N MET A 1 45.40 5.37 11.39
CA MET A 1 45.08 6.61 10.65
C MET A 1 43.86 7.29 11.25
N LYS A 2 43.83 8.63 11.33
CA LYS A 2 42.69 9.38 11.90
C LYS A 2 41.65 9.67 10.82
N CYS A 3 40.38 9.53 11.16
CA CYS A 3 39.29 9.89 10.25
C CYS A 3 39.20 11.42 10.10
N PRO A 4 39.17 11.98 8.87
CA PRO A 4 39.04 13.42 8.68
C PRO A 4 37.65 13.96 9.08
N ALA A 5 36.63 13.09 9.15
CA ALA A 5 35.27 13.50 9.49
C ALA A 5 34.99 13.56 10.99
N CYS A 6 35.53 12.61 11.78
CA CYS A 6 35.21 12.51 13.22
C CYS A 6 36.43 12.41 14.14
N GLY A 7 37.66 12.39 13.60
CA GLY A 7 38.90 12.33 14.39
C GLY A 7 39.23 10.95 14.98
N ALA A 8 38.36 9.95 14.85
CA ALA A 8 38.59 8.60 15.40
C ALA A 8 39.83 7.91 14.81
N SER A 9 40.56 7.19 15.65
CA SER A 9 41.71 6.37 15.25
C SER A 9 41.25 5.03 14.67
N ASN A 10 41.71 4.71 13.46
CA ASN A 10 41.41 3.45 12.77
C ASN A 10 42.69 2.64 12.56
N GLY A 11 42.57 1.31 12.63
CA GLY A 11 43.64 0.37 12.32
C GLY A 11 44.06 0.42 10.84
N PRO A 12 45.27 -0.06 10.50
CA PRO A 12 45.77 -0.10 9.13
C PRO A 12 44.88 -0.99 8.24
N GLY A 13 44.72 -0.63 6.97
CA GLY A 13 43.99 -1.42 5.97
C GLY A 13 42.47 -1.25 5.91
N ARG A 14 41.87 -0.37 6.74
CA ARG A 14 40.41 -0.12 6.67
C ARG A 14 40.05 0.94 5.62
N SER A 15 39.14 0.61 4.70
CA SER A 15 38.60 1.57 3.74
C SER A 15 37.56 2.52 4.35
N THR A 16 36.96 2.18 5.49
CA THR A 16 35.91 2.96 6.17
C THR A 16 36.19 3.13 7.66
N CYS A 17 35.69 4.23 8.23
CA CYS A 17 35.83 4.56 9.64
C CYS A 17 34.94 3.68 10.52
N SER A 18 35.49 3.06 11.57
CA SER A 18 34.73 2.24 12.53
C SER A 18 33.70 3.01 13.35
N SER A 19 33.85 4.33 13.50
CA SER A 19 32.98 5.15 14.33
C SER A 19 31.86 5.82 13.53
N CYS A 20 32.14 6.34 12.34
CA CYS A 20 31.16 7.09 11.54
C CYS A 20 30.88 6.49 10.14
N MET A 21 31.47 5.35 9.82
CA MET A 21 31.35 4.63 8.54
C MET A 21 31.76 5.40 7.27
N ARG A 22 32.35 6.60 7.39
CA ARG A 22 32.86 7.35 6.23
C ARG A 22 34.15 6.75 5.65
N PRO A 23 34.36 6.85 4.33
CA PRO A 23 35.58 6.35 3.69
C PRO A 23 36.82 7.10 4.19
N LEU A 24 37.93 6.38 4.37
CA LEU A 24 39.19 6.90 4.94
C LEU A 24 40.24 7.28 3.88
N GLY A 25 39.83 7.54 2.64
CA GLY A 25 40.72 7.91 1.53
C GLY A 25 40.41 9.31 0.98
N ASN A 26 41.47 10.06 0.69
CA ASN A 26 41.38 11.35 -0.03
C ASN A 26 41.72 11.13 -1.51
N SER A 27 41.03 11.88 -2.37
CA SER A 27 41.40 12.31 -3.75
C SER A 27 40.72 11.59 -4.94
N SER A 28 39.72 12.27 -5.50
CA SER A 28 39.59 12.66 -6.92
C SER A 28 39.91 11.64 -8.04
N ALA A 29 38.89 11.28 -8.82
CA ALA A 29 39.02 10.80 -10.20
C ALA A 29 37.92 11.44 -11.08
N PRO A 30 38.18 11.66 -12.39
CA PRO A 30 37.60 12.75 -13.17
C PRO A 30 36.24 12.42 -13.81
N ALA A 31 35.54 13.48 -14.22
CA ALA A 31 34.34 13.41 -15.04
C ALA A 31 34.65 12.69 -16.37
N ASP A 32 34.05 11.53 -16.58
CA ASP A 32 34.07 10.83 -17.85
C ASP A 32 32.65 10.76 -18.43
N SER A 33 32.52 11.34 -19.61
CA SER A 33 31.30 11.49 -20.39
C SER A 33 31.08 10.25 -21.25
N GLY A 34 30.07 9.45 -20.93
CA GLY A 34 29.61 8.36 -21.80
C GLY A 34 28.18 7.93 -21.47
N PRO A 35 27.30 7.71 -22.45
CA PRO A 35 25.92 7.32 -22.21
C PRO A 35 25.88 5.84 -21.89
N ARG A 36 25.64 5.50 -20.61
CA ARG A 36 25.39 4.13 -20.17
C ARG A 36 23.92 3.98 -19.80
N TYR A 37 23.25 3.12 -20.57
CA TYR A 37 21.94 2.55 -20.29
C TYR A 37 21.80 2.20 -18.80
N THR A 38 20.88 2.85 -18.11
CA THR A 38 20.49 2.46 -16.76
C THR A 38 19.50 1.30 -16.85
N SER A 39 19.98 0.11 -16.54
CA SER A 39 19.18 -0.95 -15.96
C SER A 39 18.55 -0.44 -14.67
N TRP A 40 17.23 -0.60 -14.52
CA TRP A 40 16.51 -0.30 -13.29
C TRP A 40 16.92 -1.30 -12.20
N THR A 41 17.96 -0.98 -11.45
CA THR A 41 18.23 -1.57 -10.14
C THR A 41 17.59 -0.72 -9.07
N GLU A 42 16.71 -1.38 -8.32
CA GLU A 42 16.06 -1.02 -7.07
C GLU A 42 16.95 -0.17 -6.14
N GLN A 43 16.81 1.16 -6.24
CA GLN A 43 17.27 2.08 -5.20
C GLN A 43 16.18 2.20 -4.15
N SER A 44 16.24 1.29 -3.18
CA SER A 44 15.64 1.51 -1.86
C SER A 44 16.23 2.81 -1.29
N GLY A 45 15.35 3.80 -1.11
CA GLY A 45 15.72 5.14 -0.69
C GLY A 45 16.37 5.17 0.69
N GLN A 46 17.68 5.36 0.73
CA GLN A 46 18.36 5.93 1.90
C GLN A 46 17.93 7.39 2.02
N ARG A 47 16.99 7.66 2.94
CA ARG A 47 16.71 9.04 3.40
C ARG A 47 17.85 9.53 4.30
N PRO A 48 18.27 10.81 4.19
CA PRO A 48 19.17 11.42 5.15
C PRO A 48 18.42 11.85 6.43
N GLY A 49 18.99 11.54 7.60
CA GLY A 49 18.96 12.50 8.71
C GLY A 49 17.99 12.29 9.89
N TYR A 50 17.47 11.10 10.18
CA TYR A 50 16.79 10.86 11.46
C TYR A 50 17.65 9.93 12.32
N ALA A 51 18.24 10.48 13.39
CA ALA A 51 18.80 9.66 14.46
C ALA A 51 17.66 8.80 15.03
N ALA A 52 17.89 7.49 15.13
CA ALA A 52 16.95 6.60 15.80
C ALA A 52 16.67 7.14 17.22
N PRO A 53 15.40 7.19 17.66
CA PRO A 53 15.10 7.50 19.05
C PRO A 53 15.84 6.50 19.95
N PRO A 54 16.31 6.93 21.14
CA PRO A 54 17.01 6.04 22.05
C PRO A 54 16.11 4.84 22.38
N PRO A 55 16.69 3.62 22.48
CA PRO A 55 15.92 2.42 22.81
C PRO A 55 15.19 2.66 24.13
N ASN A 56 13.86 2.48 24.11
CA ASN A 56 13.04 2.59 25.30
C ASN A 56 13.44 1.47 26.28
N PRO A 57 13.99 1.79 27.48
CA PRO A 57 14.48 0.79 28.44
C PRO A 57 13.40 -0.13 29.00
N GLN A 58 12.13 0.12 28.69
CA GLN A 58 10.98 -0.62 29.21
C GLN A 58 10.42 -1.66 28.23
N ARG A 59 11.01 -1.85 27.03
CA ARG A 59 10.54 -2.90 26.12
C ARG A 59 11.11 -4.26 26.58
N PRO A 60 10.28 -5.24 26.97
CA PRO A 60 10.74 -6.61 27.14
C PRO A 60 11.36 -7.08 25.81
N PRO A 61 12.36 -7.98 25.85
CA PRO A 61 12.95 -8.58 24.65
C PRO A 61 11.85 -9.10 23.73
N ASP A 62 12.03 -8.95 22.42
CA ASP A 62 11.07 -9.32 21.36
C ASP A 62 10.75 -10.84 21.37
N GLU A 63 9.98 -11.30 22.35
CA GLU A 63 9.37 -12.62 22.34
C GLU A 63 8.15 -12.55 21.41
N PRO A 64 8.08 -13.36 20.34
CA PRO A 64 6.89 -13.42 19.52
C PRO A 64 5.74 -13.91 20.41
N VAL A 65 4.85 -13.00 20.80
CA VAL A 65 3.68 -13.33 21.60
C VAL A 65 2.89 -14.37 20.80
N SER A 66 2.97 -15.62 21.24
CA SER A 66 2.26 -16.73 20.65
C SER A 66 0.77 -16.45 20.74
N ALA A 67 0.15 -16.14 19.60
CA ALA A 67 -1.29 -15.88 19.47
C ALA A 67 -2.17 -17.07 19.88
N GLN A 68 -1.58 -18.22 20.23
CA GLN A 68 -2.29 -19.46 20.54
C GLN A 68 -3.02 -19.43 21.89
N ASN A 69 -2.70 -18.50 22.79
CA ASN A 69 -3.30 -18.41 24.13
C ASN A 69 -3.95 -17.04 24.45
N MET A 70 -4.10 -16.16 23.46
CA MET A 70 -4.72 -14.85 23.68
C MET A 70 -6.25 -14.94 23.56
N ASP A 71 -6.95 -14.25 24.45
CA ASP A 71 -8.36 -13.95 24.31
C ASP A 71 -8.61 -13.31 22.92
N PRO A 72 -9.63 -13.76 22.16
CA PRO A 72 -9.94 -13.21 20.83
C PRO A 72 -10.09 -11.68 20.80
N HIS A 73 -10.68 -11.09 21.86
CA HIS A 73 -10.82 -9.64 21.97
C HIS A 73 -9.47 -8.96 22.26
N ALA A 74 -8.65 -9.54 23.14
CA ALA A 74 -7.31 -9.02 23.42
C ALA A 74 -6.38 -9.13 22.21
N ALA A 75 -6.51 -10.20 21.41
CA ALA A 75 -5.78 -10.35 20.16
C ALA A 75 -6.18 -9.26 19.16
N GLN A 76 -7.47 -8.98 19.02
CA GLN A 76 -7.96 -7.94 18.12
C GLN A 76 -7.49 -6.54 18.54
N GLU A 77 -7.49 -6.24 19.84
CA GLU A 77 -6.95 -4.99 20.37
C GLU A 77 -5.44 -4.89 20.17
N PHE A 78 -4.70 -5.99 20.35
CA PHE A 78 -3.27 -6.05 20.11
C PHE A 78 -2.94 -5.76 18.63
N TYR A 79 -3.63 -6.41 17.69
CA TYR A 79 -3.45 -6.13 16.26
C TYR A 79 -3.79 -4.68 15.89
N ARG A 80 -4.86 -4.13 16.49
CA ARG A 80 -5.22 -2.72 16.31
C ARG A 80 -4.10 -1.81 16.82
N GLN A 81 -3.59 -2.04 18.03
CA GLN A 81 -2.48 -1.26 18.59
C GLN A 81 -1.18 -1.39 17.77
N GLN A 82 -0.88 -2.59 17.28
CA GLN A 82 0.30 -2.86 16.47
C GLN A 82 0.21 -2.12 15.12
N SER A 83 -0.95 -2.15 14.45
CA SER A 83 -1.18 -1.35 13.24
C SER A 83 -0.96 0.15 13.48
N HIS A 84 -1.52 0.70 14.57
CA HIS A 84 -1.29 2.09 14.95
C HIS A 84 0.19 2.40 15.23
N GLN A 85 0.94 1.49 15.84
CA GLN A 85 2.39 1.65 16.05
C GLN A 85 3.21 1.58 14.76
N HIS A 86 2.89 0.67 13.82
CA HIS A 86 3.57 0.58 12.53
C HIS A 86 3.38 1.85 11.68
N HIS A 87 2.18 2.45 11.72
CA HIS A 87 1.92 3.75 11.11
C HIS A 87 2.64 4.89 11.83
N ALA A 88 2.69 4.88 13.17
CA ALA A 88 3.39 5.89 13.97
C ALA A 88 4.92 5.88 13.78
N LEU A 89 5.50 4.71 13.44
CA LEU A 89 6.92 4.55 13.13
C LEU A 89 7.26 4.91 11.67
N GLY A 90 6.29 5.36 10.87
CA GLY A 90 6.50 5.79 9.48
C GLY A 90 6.67 4.66 8.47
N GLY A 91 6.37 3.42 8.86
CA GLY A 91 6.43 2.26 7.97
C GLY A 91 5.13 2.10 7.19
N ASN A 92 5.05 2.65 5.99
CA ASN A 92 3.99 2.31 5.05
C ASN A 92 4.33 0.98 4.36
N ASP A 93 3.46 -0.03 4.47
CA ASP A 93 3.64 -1.38 3.92
C ASP A 93 2.68 -1.70 2.75
N SER A 94 1.92 -0.72 2.27
CA SER A 94 1.06 -0.88 1.09
C SER A 94 1.83 -1.43 -0.12
N GLY A 95 1.17 -2.24 -0.94
CA GLY A 95 1.79 -2.89 -2.09
C GLY A 95 2.76 -4.03 -1.76
N SER A 96 2.92 -4.42 -0.48
CA SER A 96 3.73 -5.59 -0.09
C SER A 96 2.99 -6.93 -0.20
N GLY A 97 1.85 -6.94 -0.91
CA GLY A 97 1.05 -8.14 -1.11
C GLY A 97 0.28 -8.55 0.15
N THR A 98 0.12 -9.86 0.34
CA THR A 98 -0.71 -10.42 1.43
C THR A 98 -0.13 -10.20 2.82
N SER A 99 1.17 -9.89 2.93
CA SER A 99 1.84 -9.56 4.18
C SER A 99 1.57 -8.13 4.66
N ALA A 100 0.97 -7.27 3.83
CA ALA A 100 0.62 -5.91 4.21
C ALA A 100 -0.50 -5.92 5.26
N VAL A 101 -0.25 -5.23 6.37
CA VAL A 101 -1.24 -4.97 7.42
C VAL A 101 -2.00 -3.72 7.02
N ALA A 102 -3.26 -3.91 6.61
CA ALA A 102 -4.08 -2.79 6.18
C ALA A 102 -4.43 -1.88 7.38
N PRO A 103 -4.42 -0.55 7.17
CA PRO A 103 -4.81 0.41 8.19
C PRO A 103 -6.31 0.28 8.53
N ALA A 104 -6.74 0.78 9.69
CA ALA A 104 -8.15 0.74 10.10
C ALA A 104 -9.07 1.46 9.08
N GLU A 105 -8.56 2.46 8.38
CA GLU A 105 -9.24 3.21 7.32
C GLU A 105 -9.57 2.34 6.09
N ALA A 106 -8.90 1.20 5.94
CA ALA A 106 -9.21 0.21 4.91
C ALA A 106 -10.43 -0.66 5.27
N GLU A 107 -11.01 -0.51 6.46
CA GLU A 107 -12.26 -1.15 6.83
C GLU A 107 -13.48 -0.46 6.17
N GLY A 108 -14.56 -1.23 6.05
CA GLY A 108 -15.84 -0.75 5.55
C GLY A 108 -16.00 -0.85 4.03
N PHE A 109 -17.20 -0.49 3.59
CA PHE A 109 -17.64 -0.64 2.20
C PHE A 109 -17.01 0.42 1.28
N ASN A 110 -16.71 0.05 0.04
CA ASN A 110 -16.30 0.97 -1.03
C ASN A 110 -17.10 0.68 -2.31
N ALA A 111 -17.83 1.67 -2.81
CA ALA A 111 -18.62 1.56 -4.02
C ALA A 111 -17.79 1.44 -5.32
N GLY A 112 -16.46 1.44 -5.25
CA GLY A 112 -15.55 1.22 -6.38
C GLY A 112 -15.81 -0.10 -7.12
N GLY A 113 -16.44 -1.08 -6.48
CA GLY A 113 -16.94 -2.30 -7.15
C GLY A 113 -18.01 -2.04 -8.22
N CYS A 114 -18.76 -0.93 -8.13
CA CYS A 114 -19.75 -0.51 -9.13
C CYS A 114 -19.11 0.07 -10.39
N VAL A 115 -17.79 0.30 -10.40
CA VAL A 115 -17.08 0.69 -11.61
C VAL A 115 -16.96 -0.53 -12.53
N PRO A 116 -17.41 -0.43 -13.79
CA PRO A 116 -17.56 -1.58 -14.67
C PRO A 116 -16.21 -2.22 -15.05
N PHE A 117 -16.30 -3.46 -15.53
CA PHE A 117 -15.20 -4.21 -16.15
C PHE A 117 -13.98 -4.44 -15.24
N GLY A 118 -14.18 -4.48 -13.93
CA GLY A 118 -13.11 -4.72 -12.97
C GLY A 118 -12.05 -3.61 -12.94
N LEU A 119 -12.36 -2.41 -13.47
CA LEU A 119 -11.40 -1.31 -13.61
C LEU A 119 -10.79 -0.90 -12.26
N PHE A 120 -11.60 -0.89 -11.20
CA PHE A 120 -11.12 -0.66 -9.84
C PHE A 120 -10.02 -1.66 -9.44
N ALA A 121 -10.24 -2.96 -9.70
CA ALA A 121 -9.29 -3.99 -9.33
C ALA A 121 -7.99 -3.89 -10.14
N PHE A 122 -8.08 -3.66 -11.46
CA PHE A 122 -6.90 -3.40 -12.30
C PHE A 122 -6.09 -2.20 -11.84
N ALA A 123 -6.76 -1.07 -11.58
CA ALA A 123 -6.10 0.16 -11.16
C ALA A 123 -5.44 0.07 -9.77
N ASN A 124 -5.82 -0.93 -8.96
CA ASN A 124 -5.27 -1.16 -7.64
C ASN A 124 -4.42 -2.45 -7.56
N GLY A 125 -3.91 -2.93 -8.70
CA GLY A 125 -2.91 -4.02 -8.76
C GLY A 125 -3.49 -5.43 -8.63
N GLN A 126 -4.81 -5.58 -8.59
CA GLN A 126 -5.51 -6.86 -8.43
C GLN A 126 -5.92 -7.42 -9.79
N VAL A 127 -4.94 -7.79 -10.63
CA VAL A 127 -5.16 -8.18 -12.03
C VAL A 127 -6.15 -9.35 -12.17
N ALA A 128 -5.99 -10.40 -11.35
CA ALA A 128 -6.88 -11.56 -11.41
C ALA A 128 -8.34 -11.19 -11.09
N LEU A 129 -8.56 -10.35 -10.08
CA LEU A 129 -9.90 -9.84 -9.75
C LEU A 129 -10.41 -8.86 -10.81
N GLY A 130 -9.54 -8.12 -11.49
CA GLY A 130 -9.90 -7.30 -12.63
C GLY A 130 -10.43 -8.14 -13.79
N VAL A 131 -9.72 -9.22 -14.14
CA VAL A 131 -10.16 -10.17 -15.18
C VAL A 131 -11.48 -10.83 -14.80
N LEU A 132 -11.63 -11.24 -13.52
CA LEU A 132 -12.90 -11.77 -13.02
C LEU A 132 -14.03 -10.75 -13.17
N GLY A 133 -13.79 -9.49 -12.81
CA GLY A 133 -14.76 -8.40 -12.96
C GLY A 133 -15.14 -8.13 -14.41
N LEU A 134 -14.18 -8.21 -15.32
CA LEU A 134 -14.42 -8.12 -16.76
C LEU A 134 -15.35 -9.24 -17.25
N ILE A 135 -15.09 -10.50 -16.87
CA ILE A 135 -15.93 -11.64 -17.24
C ILE A 135 -17.34 -11.53 -16.63
N CYS A 136 -17.41 -11.24 -15.32
CA CYS A 136 -18.68 -11.09 -14.61
C CYS A 136 -19.51 -9.92 -15.13
N GLY A 137 -18.91 -8.90 -15.74
CA GLY A 137 -19.62 -7.77 -16.34
C GLY A 137 -20.55 -8.16 -17.50
N PHE A 138 -20.27 -9.28 -18.18
CA PHE A 138 -21.11 -9.79 -19.29
C PHE A 138 -22.14 -10.83 -18.84
N ILE A 139 -22.07 -11.29 -17.59
CA ILE A 139 -22.97 -12.31 -17.05
C ILE A 139 -23.94 -11.62 -16.08
N PRO A 140 -25.25 -11.56 -16.39
CA PRO A 140 -26.23 -10.99 -15.48
C PRO A 140 -26.20 -11.73 -14.14
N PHE A 141 -26.44 -11.01 -13.03
CA PHE A 141 -26.33 -11.46 -11.63
C PHE A 141 -24.92 -11.74 -11.10
N ALA A 142 -24.00 -12.28 -11.90
CA ALA A 142 -22.61 -12.47 -11.48
C ALA A 142 -21.92 -11.13 -11.16
N SER A 143 -22.27 -10.08 -11.91
CA SER A 143 -21.82 -8.71 -11.66
C SER A 143 -22.20 -8.21 -10.27
N LEU A 144 -23.39 -8.54 -9.75
CA LEU A 144 -23.83 -8.10 -8.43
C LEU A 144 -23.02 -8.76 -7.31
N ILE A 145 -22.77 -10.07 -7.41
CA ILE A 145 -21.93 -10.79 -6.44
C ILE A 145 -20.51 -10.22 -6.44
N TYR A 146 -19.97 -9.95 -7.62
CA TYR A 146 -18.65 -9.33 -7.76
C TYR A 146 -18.58 -7.94 -7.10
N VAL A 147 -19.59 -7.10 -7.31
CA VAL A 147 -19.69 -5.77 -6.67
C VAL A 147 -19.65 -5.89 -5.15
N LEU A 148 -20.33 -6.86 -4.55
CA LEU A 148 -20.31 -7.06 -3.10
C LEU A 148 -18.94 -7.50 -2.59
N ILE A 149 -18.27 -8.43 -3.29
CA ILE A 149 -16.93 -8.90 -2.92
C ILE A 149 -15.93 -7.74 -2.91
N ILE A 150 -15.88 -6.96 -4.00
CA ILE A 150 -15.03 -5.78 -4.09
C ILE A 150 -15.52 -4.68 -3.13
N GLY A 151 -16.81 -4.59 -2.88
CA GLY A 151 -17.39 -3.63 -1.95
C GLY A 151 -16.84 -3.77 -0.54
N PHE A 152 -16.87 -4.98 0.01
CA PHE A 152 -16.41 -5.23 1.37
C PHE A 152 -14.89 -5.41 1.49
N SER A 153 -14.23 -6.00 0.50
CA SER A 153 -12.79 -6.34 0.58
C SER A 153 -11.89 -5.42 -0.24
N GLY A 154 -12.45 -4.55 -1.10
CA GLY A 154 -11.71 -3.82 -2.11
C GLY A 154 -10.68 -2.85 -1.56
N LYS A 155 -10.97 -2.17 -0.45
CA LYS A 155 -10.02 -1.27 0.23
C LYS A 155 -8.78 -2.01 0.72
N LYS A 156 -8.99 -3.14 1.41
CA LYS A 156 -7.90 -4.01 1.88
C LYS A 156 -7.08 -4.55 0.71
N LEU A 157 -7.75 -5.06 -0.31
CA LEU A 157 -7.10 -5.57 -1.51
C LEU A 157 -6.32 -4.48 -2.25
N ALA A 158 -6.83 -3.25 -2.29
CA ALA A 158 -6.12 -2.12 -2.87
C ALA A 158 -4.88 -1.75 -2.06
N TRP A 159 -4.97 -1.74 -0.72
CA TRP A 159 -3.80 -1.55 0.14
C TRP A 159 -2.72 -2.59 -0.13
N GLN A 160 -3.10 -3.86 -0.28
CA GLN A 160 -2.17 -4.96 -0.54
C GLN A 160 -1.57 -4.92 -1.95
N GLY A 161 -2.35 -4.50 -2.96
CA GLY A 161 -1.98 -4.58 -4.37
C GLY A 161 -1.32 -3.32 -4.94
N ARG A 162 -1.54 -2.15 -4.33
CA ARG A 162 -1.02 -0.87 -4.82
C ARG A 162 -0.16 -0.19 -3.77
N ARG A 163 0.98 0.37 -4.22
CA ARG A 163 1.82 1.21 -3.38
C ARG A 163 1.23 2.62 -3.26
N PHE A 164 0.97 3.04 -2.03
CA PHE A 164 0.63 4.41 -1.67
C PHE A 164 1.86 5.07 -1.00
N ASN A 165 1.90 6.39 -0.97
CA ASN A 165 2.93 7.16 -0.27
C ASN A 165 2.65 7.19 1.24
N ASP A 166 1.38 7.37 1.60
CA ASP A 166 0.88 7.41 2.97
C ASP A 166 -0.62 6.99 3.03
N VAL A 167 -1.15 6.89 4.25
CA VAL A 167 -2.55 6.53 4.50
C VAL A 167 -3.52 7.59 3.98
N GLN A 168 -3.14 8.88 3.99
CA GLN A 168 -4.01 9.96 3.53
C GLN A 168 -4.23 9.89 2.02
N GLN A 169 -3.17 9.59 1.23
CA GLN A 169 -3.27 9.35 -0.20
C GLN A 169 -4.15 8.13 -0.49
N PHE A 170 -4.05 7.07 0.32
CA PHE A 170 -4.93 5.91 0.19
C PHE A 170 -6.40 6.29 0.42
N VAL A 171 -6.71 6.99 1.52
CA VAL A 171 -8.07 7.43 1.84
C VAL A 171 -8.63 8.31 0.73
N SER A 172 -7.89 9.33 0.28
CA SER A 172 -8.34 10.20 -0.81
C SER A 172 -8.60 9.45 -2.11
N THR A 173 -7.78 8.43 -2.40
CA THR A 173 -7.97 7.57 -3.58
C THR A 173 -9.23 6.71 -3.42
N MET A 174 -9.44 6.13 -2.24
CA MET A 174 -10.63 5.31 -1.96
C MET A 174 -11.91 6.13 -1.99
N ASP A 175 -11.89 7.37 -1.52
CA ASP A 175 -13.02 8.31 -1.57
C ASP A 175 -13.38 8.70 -3.01
N ALA A 176 -12.37 8.93 -3.85
CA ALA A 176 -12.59 9.17 -5.27
C ALA A 176 -13.26 7.96 -5.93
N TRP A 177 -12.75 6.75 -5.69
CA TRP A 177 -13.36 5.52 -6.20
C TRP A 177 -14.79 5.30 -5.70
N ASN A 178 -15.03 5.58 -4.42
CA ASN A 178 -16.36 5.47 -3.83
C ASN A 178 -17.34 6.45 -4.48
N THR A 179 -16.90 7.69 -4.69
CA THR A 179 -17.70 8.73 -5.36
C THR A 179 -18.04 8.33 -6.80
N TRP A 180 -17.04 7.94 -7.59
CA TRP A 180 -17.25 7.51 -8.97
C TRP A 180 -18.11 6.26 -9.07
N GLY A 181 -17.92 5.30 -8.16
CA GLY A 181 -18.74 4.10 -8.07
C GLY A 181 -20.22 4.41 -7.84
N ILE A 182 -20.54 5.33 -6.91
CA ILE A 182 -21.91 5.78 -6.65
C ILE A 182 -22.48 6.51 -7.87
N VAL A 183 -21.73 7.44 -8.47
CA VAL A 183 -22.16 8.18 -9.66
C VAL A 183 -22.52 7.24 -10.80
N ILE A 184 -21.64 6.28 -11.11
CA ILE A 184 -21.87 5.30 -12.17
C ILE A 184 -23.07 4.41 -11.85
N PHE A 185 -23.23 3.97 -10.60
CA PHE A 185 -24.37 3.16 -10.18
C PHE A 185 -25.70 3.90 -10.41
N VAL A 186 -25.80 5.16 -9.98
CA VAL A 186 -26.99 5.99 -10.16
C VAL A 186 -27.29 6.23 -11.65
N LEU A 187 -26.27 6.52 -12.46
CA LEU A 187 -26.44 6.71 -13.90
C LEU A 187 -26.97 5.45 -14.59
N ASN A 188 -26.42 4.27 -14.27
CA ASN A 188 -26.91 3.01 -14.81
C ASN A 188 -28.36 2.74 -14.41
N PHE A 189 -28.73 3.05 -13.17
CA PHE A 189 -30.11 2.90 -12.71
C PHE A 189 -31.07 3.82 -13.48
N ILE A 190 -30.71 5.10 -13.67
CA ILE A 190 -31.52 6.06 -14.44
C ILE A 190 -31.67 5.62 -15.90
N ILE A 191 -30.57 5.24 -16.55
CA ILE A 191 -30.58 4.79 -17.95
C ILE A 191 -31.43 3.51 -18.09
N GLY A 192 -31.20 2.52 -17.22
CA GLY A 192 -31.95 1.27 -17.22
C GLY A 192 -33.44 1.50 -16.99
N PHE A 193 -33.79 2.38 -16.06
CA PHE A 193 -35.17 2.77 -15.80
C PHE A 193 -35.80 3.48 -17.01
N ALA A 194 -35.09 4.45 -17.62
CA ALA A 194 -35.59 5.18 -18.78
C ALA A 194 -35.82 4.27 -19.99
N ILE A 195 -34.89 3.34 -20.25
CA ILE A 195 -35.04 2.34 -21.31
C ILE A 195 -36.23 1.43 -21.02
N GLY A 196 -36.30 0.83 -19.83
CA GLY A 196 -37.41 -0.05 -19.44
C GLY A 196 -38.77 0.65 -19.46
N PHE A 197 -38.81 1.91 -19.04
CA PHE A 197 -40.03 2.74 -19.09
C PHE A 197 -40.45 3.04 -20.53
N ASN A 198 -39.51 3.39 -21.42
CA ASN A 198 -39.78 3.65 -22.83
C ASN A 198 -40.34 2.40 -23.54
N GLU A 199 -39.77 1.23 -23.30
CA GLU A 199 -40.28 -0.04 -23.84
C GLU A 199 -41.70 -0.34 -23.35
N SER A 200 -41.98 -0.06 -22.06
CA SER A 200 -43.33 -0.23 -21.52
C SER A 200 -44.37 0.72 -22.15
N MET A 201 -43.96 1.89 -22.64
CA MET A 201 -44.86 2.87 -23.26
C MET A 201 -45.08 2.63 -24.75
N ASN A 202 -44.10 2.08 -25.46
CA ASN A 202 -44.20 1.78 -26.90
C ASN A 202 -44.78 0.39 -27.21
N GLY A 203 -45.01 -0.44 -26.19
CA GLY A 203 -45.59 -1.78 -26.31
C GLY A 203 -47.12 -1.85 -26.31
N PHE A 204 -47.82 -0.71 -26.40
CA PHE A 204 -49.28 -0.58 -26.59
C PHE A 204 -49.59 0.07 -27.94
#